data_AF-A0AAD7VBM2-F1
#
_entry.id   AF-A0AAD7VBM2-F1
#
_cell.length_a   1.000
_cell.length_b   1.000
_cell.length_c   1.000
_cell.angle_alpha   90.00
_cell.angle_beta   90.00
_cell.angle_gamma   90.00
#
_symmetry.space_group_name_H-M   'P 1'
#
loop_
_entity.id
_entity.type
_entity.pdbx_description
1 polymer ?
#
loop_
_entity_poly.entity_id
_entity_poly.type
_entity_poly.pdbx_seq_one_letter_code
_entity_poly.pdbx_strand_id
1 'polypeptide(L)'
;MPVSMATKLCATTAPEMDPVAIEKDGNEKKQQEQEYEMEYRKHEWPSLYSNPDFLVLYVSDDGNMTLIRPADTLEHRKAMEKQQGHYALSHLWGNAKDYPYWEVGDFIQDWDGAPVEPIPMRPEKRNTLLALLKAYPGYWWIDVLCARVDTPLVIMGSIYRSCKTCFALLDCSIETIHRLSKRHLLPTRNDIFTTLLTLYKAMLKAANDDLDESSAFNLVSPAAGAYLEKLMSYQDEIQAMRDLLGCRWFSRIWTLQELVLPTKLVILTESYQDNEDVDIHQDQAEFDIINDVINVLQIEEFVDYLDDATRMVYEREHVPMVEWLAQKRDSCLEGPYICSEDLTMVARLDQIQDVFDSLAGSPRTCMDPLDYVYGILGLLNLNIPRLDNADHLWRTFLSQLEDRLAQMVNDITAEDVHVSFTLSASAHDIKLNEAKNVSEVYNGLLTLDFDERALAIVLKDSEKRARMAPHPDSVEDLAISNELCDIIDSLSDVLTKKATVG
;
A
#
# COMPACT_ATOMS: atom_id res chain seq x y z
N MET A 1 44.95 34.78 46.28
CA MET A 1 45.16 34.49 44.85
C MET A 1 44.13 33.46 44.44
N PRO A 2 43.06 33.84 43.71
CA PRO A 2 42.15 32.87 43.13
C PRO A 2 42.56 32.58 41.68
N VAL A 3 42.58 31.29 41.32
CA VAL A 3 42.79 30.81 39.95
C VAL A 3 41.46 30.92 39.22
N SER A 4 41.42 31.79 38.20
CA SER A 4 40.32 31.93 37.25
C SER A 4 40.42 30.80 36.21
N MET A 5 39.40 29.95 36.13
CA MET A 5 39.20 29.04 34.99
C MET A 5 38.24 29.71 34.01
N ALA A 6 38.77 30.06 32.84
CA ALA A 6 37.99 30.57 31.72
C ALA A 6 37.45 29.38 30.91
N THR A 7 36.13 29.20 30.90
CA THR A 7 35.43 28.26 30.01
C THR A 7 35.31 28.89 28.63
N LYS A 8 36.02 28.34 27.63
CA LYS A 8 35.79 28.67 26.21
C LYS A 8 34.51 27.98 25.75
N LEU A 9 33.46 28.76 25.48
CA LEU A 9 32.35 28.30 24.63
C LEU A 9 32.86 28.16 23.19
N CYS A 10 32.91 26.92 22.69
CA CYS A 10 32.97 26.67 21.26
C CYS A 10 31.55 26.79 20.72
N ALA A 11 31.26 27.87 19.99
CA ALA A 11 30.06 27.95 19.18
C ALA A 11 30.23 27.02 17.97
N THR A 12 29.56 25.87 17.97
CA THR A 12 29.38 25.03 16.79
C THR A 12 28.34 25.70 15.90
N THR A 13 28.80 26.43 14.89
CA THR A 13 27.95 26.83 13.76
C THR A 13 27.63 25.57 12.97
N ALA A 14 26.36 25.16 12.97
CA ALA A 14 25.87 24.14 12.05
C ALA A 14 26.20 24.58 10.61
N PRO A 15 26.69 23.67 9.75
CA PRO A 15 26.96 24.03 8.36
C PRO A 15 25.65 24.40 7.68
N GLU A 16 25.59 25.60 7.09
CA GLU A 16 24.53 25.96 6.14
C GLU A 16 24.59 24.96 4.99
N MET A 17 23.61 24.06 4.91
CA MET A 17 23.47 23.14 3.79
C MET A 17 23.08 23.93 2.53
N ASP A 18 23.84 23.74 1.46
CA ASP A 18 23.60 24.39 0.17
C ASP A 18 22.27 23.86 -0.44
N PRO A 19 21.26 24.72 -0.66
CA PRO A 19 19.97 24.32 -1.23
C PRO A 19 20.10 23.61 -2.58
N VAL A 20 21.14 23.94 -3.36
CA VAL A 20 21.40 23.35 -4.68
C VAL A 20 21.86 21.89 -4.57
N ALA A 21 22.52 21.52 -3.47
CA ALA A 21 22.93 20.13 -3.22
C ALA A 21 21.73 19.25 -2.83
N ILE A 22 20.75 19.81 -2.11
CA ILE A 22 19.53 19.11 -1.68
C ILE A 22 18.61 18.82 -2.89
N GLU A 23 18.40 19.80 -3.78
CA GLU A 23 17.59 19.60 -5.00
C GLU A 23 18.21 18.56 -5.95
N LYS A 24 19.54 18.47 -5.99
CA LYS A 24 20.23 17.51 -6.85
C LYS A 24 20.11 16.07 -6.32
N ASP A 25 20.24 15.87 -5.01
CA ASP A 25 20.09 14.55 -4.36
C ASP A 25 18.65 14.04 -4.47
N GLY A 26 17.64 14.91 -4.31
CA GLY A 26 16.23 14.54 -4.45
C GLY A 26 15.85 14.08 -5.87
N ASN A 27 16.38 14.74 -6.90
CA ASN A 27 16.12 14.35 -8.29
C ASN A 27 16.81 13.02 -8.68
N GLU A 28 18.03 12.77 -8.19
CA GLU A 28 18.75 11.52 -8.45
C GLU A 28 18.03 10.31 -7.80
N LYS A 29 17.50 10.45 -6.58
CA LYS A 29 16.72 9.40 -5.90
C LYS A 29 15.38 9.10 -6.57
N LYS A 30 14.61 10.14 -6.94
CA LYS A 30 13.34 9.97 -7.65
C LYS A 30 13.51 9.29 -9.01
N GLN A 31 14.63 9.56 -9.68
CA GLN A 31 14.98 8.86 -10.90
C GLN A 31 15.31 7.38 -10.64
N GLN A 32 16.02 7.07 -9.56
CA GLN A 32 16.38 5.70 -9.19
C GLN A 32 15.13 4.85 -8.86
N GLU A 33 14.15 5.40 -8.14
CA GLU A 33 12.87 4.72 -7.85
C GLU A 33 12.08 4.43 -9.13
N GLN A 34 11.97 5.42 -10.03
CA GLN A 34 11.29 5.25 -11.32
C GLN A 34 11.97 4.22 -12.21
N GLU A 35 13.31 4.17 -12.19
CA GLU A 35 14.08 3.14 -12.90
C GLU A 35 13.81 1.75 -12.31
N TYR A 36 13.79 1.62 -10.98
CA TYR A 36 13.48 0.36 -10.29
C TYR A 36 12.06 -0.15 -10.60
N GLU A 37 11.03 0.68 -10.44
CA GLU A 37 9.65 0.30 -10.76
C GLU A 37 9.51 -0.13 -12.23
N MET A 38 10.30 0.46 -13.11
CA MET A 38 10.32 0.11 -14.52
C MET A 38 11.01 -1.23 -14.79
N GLU A 39 12.13 -1.51 -14.14
CA GLU A 39 12.83 -2.81 -14.25
C GLU A 39 11.96 -3.96 -13.73
N TYR A 40 11.33 -3.76 -12.57
CA TYR A 40 10.40 -4.72 -11.99
C TYR A 40 9.27 -5.10 -12.97
N ARG A 41 8.62 -4.11 -13.59
CA ARG A 41 7.55 -4.33 -14.59
C ARG A 41 8.05 -5.03 -15.84
N LYS A 42 9.24 -4.67 -16.33
CA LYS A 42 9.83 -5.23 -17.56
C LYS A 42 10.05 -6.74 -17.48
N HIS A 43 10.22 -7.29 -16.28
CA HIS A 43 10.36 -8.73 -16.10
C HIS A 43 9.09 -9.50 -16.51
N GLU A 44 7.92 -8.93 -16.26
CA GLU A 44 6.62 -9.56 -16.47
C GLU A 44 6.10 -9.40 -17.92
N TRP A 45 6.52 -8.36 -18.63
CA TRP A 45 5.99 -8.05 -19.96
C TRP A 45 6.18 -9.17 -20.99
N PRO A 46 7.34 -9.87 -21.10
CA PRO A 46 7.52 -10.88 -22.14
C PRO A 46 6.52 -12.04 -22.02
N SER A 47 6.26 -12.52 -20.81
CA SER A 47 5.32 -13.61 -20.54
C SER A 47 3.87 -13.14 -20.68
N LEU A 48 3.54 -11.97 -20.12
CA LEU A 48 2.18 -11.42 -20.14
C LEU A 48 1.74 -11.01 -21.56
N TYR A 49 2.56 -10.23 -22.28
CA TYR A 49 2.17 -9.68 -23.58
C TYR A 49 2.20 -10.70 -24.71
N SER A 50 2.78 -11.87 -24.45
CA SER A 50 2.73 -13.02 -25.35
C SER A 50 1.62 -14.01 -24.98
N ASN A 51 0.90 -13.79 -23.88
CA ASN A 51 -0.17 -14.67 -23.43
C ASN A 51 -1.44 -14.45 -24.28
N PRO A 52 -2.04 -15.51 -24.86
CA PRO A 52 -3.21 -15.39 -25.72
C PRO A 52 -4.48 -14.94 -24.99
N ASP A 53 -4.55 -15.15 -23.67
CA ASP A 53 -5.69 -14.77 -22.83
C ASP A 53 -5.58 -13.33 -22.29
N PHE A 54 -4.44 -12.67 -22.51
CA PHE A 54 -4.26 -11.27 -22.14
C PHE A 54 -4.83 -10.36 -23.24
N LEU A 55 -5.97 -9.75 -22.94
CA LEU A 55 -6.62 -8.72 -23.75
C LEU A 55 -6.55 -7.37 -23.04
N VAL A 56 -6.46 -6.28 -23.79
CA VAL A 56 -6.57 -4.93 -23.24
C VAL A 56 -7.47 -4.08 -24.11
N LEU A 57 -8.16 -3.12 -23.50
CA LEU A 57 -8.87 -2.05 -24.20
C LEU A 57 -7.86 -0.96 -24.58
N TYR A 58 -7.65 -0.76 -25.87
CA TYR A 58 -6.93 0.39 -26.39
C TYR A 58 -7.89 1.57 -26.55
N VAL A 59 -7.54 2.70 -25.95
CA VAL A 59 -8.25 3.99 -26.04
C VAL A 59 -7.32 4.96 -26.76
N SER A 60 -7.71 5.41 -27.94
CA SER A 60 -6.95 6.38 -28.73
C SER A 60 -7.17 7.81 -28.23
N ASP A 61 -6.33 8.74 -28.69
CA ASP A 61 -6.40 10.16 -28.32
C ASP A 61 -7.71 10.84 -28.78
N ASP A 62 -8.35 10.33 -29.84
CA ASP A 62 -9.67 10.78 -30.30
C ASP A 62 -10.84 10.07 -29.61
N GLY A 63 -10.55 9.18 -28.65
CA GLY A 63 -11.54 8.51 -27.81
C GLY A 63 -12.15 7.24 -28.42
N ASN A 64 -11.64 6.76 -29.56
CA ASN A 64 -12.04 5.45 -30.08
C ASN A 64 -11.52 4.34 -29.17
N MET A 65 -12.34 3.31 -28.96
CA MET A 65 -12.02 2.22 -28.06
C MET A 65 -12.05 0.89 -28.81
N THR A 66 -10.98 0.11 -28.69
CA THR A 66 -10.86 -1.18 -29.38
C THR A 66 -10.18 -2.22 -28.47
N LEU A 67 -10.79 -3.39 -28.34
CA LEU A 67 -10.11 -4.52 -27.70
C LEU A 67 -8.98 -5.01 -28.58
N ILE A 68 -7.84 -5.28 -27.98
CA ILE A 68 -6.67 -5.81 -28.68
C ILE A 68 -6.08 -6.99 -27.93
N ARG A 69 -5.46 -7.90 -28.68
CA ARG A 69 -4.60 -8.95 -28.14
C ARG A 69 -3.14 -8.60 -28.41
N PRO A 70 -2.35 -8.20 -27.39
CA PRO A 70 -0.92 -7.90 -27.56
C PRO A 70 -0.10 -9.08 -28.10
N ALA A 71 -0.56 -10.32 -27.88
CA ALA A 71 0.05 -11.52 -28.44
C ALA A 71 0.07 -11.51 -29.98
N ASP A 72 -0.96 -10.93 -30.60
CA ASP A 72 -1.16 -10.93 -32.06
C ASP A 72 -0.71 -9.61 -32.73
N THR A 73 -0.41 -8.58 -31.95
CA THR A 73 -0.20 -7.20 -32.45
C THR A 73 1.13 -6.61 -31.97
N LEU A 74 2.19 -6.82 -32.75
CA LEU A 74 3.55 -6.37 -32.38
C LEU A 74 3.67 -4.85 -32.19
N GLU A 75 2.92 -4.06 -32.97
CA GLU A 75 2.93 -2.59 -32.83
C GLU A 75 2.37 -2.13 -31.48
N HIS A 76 1.22 -2.68 -31.08
CA HIS A 76 0.61 -2.41 -29.79
C HIS A 76 1.49 -2.87 -28.63
N ARG A 77 2.11 -4.04 -28.74
CA ARG A 77 3.07 -4.53 -27.74
C ARG A 77 4.23 -3.55 -27.53
N LYS A 78 4.88 -3.10 -28.60
CA LYS A 78 5.97 -2.12 -28.53
C LYS A 78 5.51 -0.78 -27.97
N ALA A 79 4.29 -0.37 -28.28
CA ALA A 79 3.71 0.85 -27.72
C ALA A 79 3.45 0.71 -26.21
N MET A 80 2.95 -0.44 -25.75
CA MET A 80 2.79 -0.76 -24.33
C MET A 80 4.12 -0.74 -23.56
N GLU A 81 5.17 -1.34 -24.13
CA GLU A 81 6.52 -1.29 -23.54
C GLU A 81 7.04 0.15 -23.48
N LYS A 82 6.83 0.94 -24.55
CA LYS A 82 7.27 2.34 -24.61
C LYS A 82 6.54 3.25 -23.62
N GLN A 83 5.26 3.01 -23.38
CA GLN A 83 4.47 3.76 -22.38
C GLN A 83 4.59 3.19 -20.96
N GLN A 84 5.50 2.22 -20.77
CA GLN A 84 5.83 1.61 -19.48
C GLN A 84 4.69 0.81 -18.84
N GLY A 85 3.90 0.10 -19.64
CA GLY A 85 2.89 -0.83 -19.15
C GLY A 85 1.49 -0.51 -19.64
N HIS A 86 0.50 -0.79 -18.82
CA HIS A 86 -0.92 -0.53 -19.07
C HIS A 86 -1.59 0.01 -17.82
N TYR A 87 -2.73 0.66 -17.94
CA TYR A 87 -3.59 0.95 -16.81
C TYR A 87 -4.39 -0.30 -16.43
N ALA A 88 -4.68 -0.47 -15.16
CA ALA A 88 -5.64 -1.45 -14.69
C ALA A 88 -6.80 -0.73 -14.02
N LEU A 89 -8.00 -1.27 -14.15
CA LEU A 89 -9.16 -0.80 -13.42
C LEU A 89 -9.63 -1.89 -12.47
N SER A 90 -9.43 -1.61 -11.19
CA SER A 90 -9.91 -2.42 -10.10
C SER A 90 -11.43 -2.29 -10.01
N HIS A 91 -12.08 -3.46 -10.09
CA HIS A 91 -13.43 -3.72 -9.64
C HIS A 91 -14.57 -2.80 -10.15
N LEU A 92 -15.09 -3.15 -11.33
CA LEU A 92 -16.17 -2.41 -12.01
C LEU A 92 -17.60 -2.91 -11.71
N TRP A 93 -17.82 -4.06 -11.06
CA TRP A 93 -19.18 -4.61 -10.90
C TRP A 93 -19.39 -5.44 -9.63
N GLY A 94 -20.53 -5.27 -8.96
CA GLY A 94 -21.04 -6.30 -8.04
C GLY A 94 -21.47 -7.55 -8.84
N ASN A 95 -22.04 -8.58 -8.22
CA ASN A 95 -22.47 -9.80 -8.93
C ASN A 95 -23.14 -9.52 -10.30
N ALA A 96 -22.51 -9.99 -11.39
CA ALA A 96 -22.86 -9.65 -12.77
C ALA A 96 -24.32 -9.97 -13.12
N LYS A 97 -24.94 -10.91 -12.39
CA LYS A 97 -26.34 -11.29 -12.54
C LYS A 97 -27.32 -10.23 -12.02
N ASP A 98 -26.85 -9.30 -11.21
CA ASP A 98 -27.69 -8.38 -10.45
C ASP A 98 -27.86 -7.01 -11.13
N TYR A 99 -27.18 -6.78 -12.26
CA TYR A 99 -27.16 -5.48 -12.94
C TYR A 99 -27.58 -5.57 -14.40
N PRO A 100 -28.19 -4.51 -14.95
CA PRO A 100 -28.50 -4.47 -16.37
C PRO A 100 -27.20 -4.48 -17.17
N TYR A 101 -27.21 -5.24 -18.27
CA TYR A 101 -26.15 -5.18 -19.26
C TYR A 101 -26.06 -3.77 -19.84
N TRP A 102 -24.84 -3.32 -20.08
CA TRP A 102 -24.55 -2.04 -20.71
C TRP A 102 -24.18 -2.29 -22.17
N GLU A 103 -24.93 -1.67 -23.07
CA GLU A 103 -24.67 -1.66 -24.50
C GLU A 103 -23.40 -0.83 -24.78
N VAL A 104 -22.27 -1.51 -24.95
CA VAL A 104 -20.97 -0.87 -25.22
C VAL A 104 -20.54 -0.94 -26.68
N GLY A 105 -21.17 -1.81 -27.49
CA GLY A 105 -20.83 -2.02 -28.90
C GLY A 105 -20.98 -0.79 -29.79
N ASP A 106 -21.73 0.23 -29.36
CA ASP A 106 -21.86 1.51 -30.06
C ASP A 106 -20.56 2.33 -30.06
N PHE A 107 -19.65 2.08 -29.11
CA PHE A 107 -18.42 2.85 -28.94
C PHE A 107 -17.17 2.01 -28.63
N ILE A 108 -17.31 0.70 -28.40
CA ILE A 108 -16.20 -0.24 -28.27
C ILE A 108 -16.25 -1.29 -29.38
N GLN A 109 -15.16 -1.38 -30.14
CA GLN A 109 -14.95 -2.42 -31.12
C GLN A 109 -14.11 -3.55 -30.54
N ASP A 110 -14.35 -4.75 -31.04
CA ASP A 110 -13.60 -5.94 -30.73
C ASP A 110 -12.33 -6.03 -31.61
N TRP A 111 -11.42 -6.94 -31.30
CA TRP A 111 -10.14 -7.06 -32.03
C TRP A 111 -10.32 -7.50 -33.50
N ASP A 112 -11.48 -8.05 -33.84
CA ASP A 112 -11.86 -8.42 -35.22
C ASP A 112 -12.67 -7.32 -35.92
N GLY A 113 -12.90 -6.19 -35.25
CA GLY A 113 -13.68 -5.05 -35.74
C GLY A 113 -15.20 -5.18 -35.53
N ALA A 114 -15.69 -6.26 -34.93
CA ALA A 114 -17.10 -6.38 -34.56
C ALA A 114 -17.43 -5.47 -33.36
N PRO A 115 -18.69 -5.03 -33.18
CA PRO A 115 -19.12 -4.39 -31.93
C PRO A 115 -18.97 -5.35 -30.74
N VAL A 116 -18.48 -4.86 -29.59
CA VAL A 116 -18.40 -5.66 -28.36
C VAL A 116 -19.80 -5.97 -27.84
N GLU A 117 -20.00 -7.20 -27.36
CA GLU A 117 -21.26 -7.61 -26.73
C GLU A 117 -21.56 -6.81 -25.46
N PRO A 118 -22.84 -6.66 -25.07
CA PRO A 118 -23.19 -5.97 -23.84
C PRO A 118 -22.49 -6.58 -22.62
N ILE A 119 -22.05 -5.74 -21.68
CA ILE A 119 -21.34 -6.19 -20.47
C ILE A 119 -22.13 -5.93 -19.19
N PRO A 120 -22.04 -6.80 -18.17
CA PRO A 120 -22.68 -6.55 -16.89
C PRO A 120 -21.97 -5.40 -16.16
N MET A 121 -22.67 -4.29 -15.92
CA MET A 121 -22.06 -3.13 -15.25
C MET A 121 -23.08 -2.28 -14.48
N ARG A 122 -22.70 -1.91 -13.26
CA ARG A 122 -23.45 -0.98 -12.38
C ARG A 122 -23.65 0.37 -13.09
N PRO A 123 -24.90 0.86 -13.27
CA PRO A 123 -25.17 2.13 -13.95
C PRO A 123 -24.38 3.33 -13.42
N GLU A 124 -24.27 3.43 -12.10
CA GLU A 124 -23.58 4.52 -11.38
C GLU A 124 -22.09 4.67 -11.75
N LYS A 125 -21.43 3.59 -12.19
CA LYS A 125 -20.00 3.61 -12.56
C LYS A 125 -19.72 4.07 -13.99
N ARG A 126 -20.74 4.10 -14.87
CA ARG A 126 -20.54 4.18 -16.33
C ARG A 126 -19.94 5.52 -16.75
N ASN A 127 -20.48 6.62 -16.23
CA ASN A 127 -20.01 7.96 -16.56
C ASN A 127 -18.59 8.19 -16.04
N THR A 128 -18.33 7.77 -14.79
CA THR A 128 -17.01 7.79 -14.18
C THR A 128 -15.97 7.06 -15.02
N LEU A 129 -16.31 5.84 -15.48
CA LEU A 129 -15.44 5.06 -16.35
C LEU A 129 -15.14 5.79 -17.66
N LEU A 130 -16.17 6.29 -18.36
CA LEU A 130 -15.97 6.97 -19.65
C LEU A 130 -15.12 8.24 -19.50
N ALA A 131 -15.36 9.02 -18.44
CA ALA A 131 -14.56 10.19 -18.15
C ALA A 131 -13.10 9.80 -17.84
N LEU A 132 -12.88 8.72 -17.09
CA LEU A 132 -11.55 8.19 -16.78
C LEU A 132 -10.80 7.77 -18.05
N LEU A 133 -11.44 6.96 -18.91
CA LEU A 133 -10.82 6.50 -20.16
C LEU A 133 -10.45 7.67 -21.08
N LYS A 134 -11.29 8.71 -21.12
CA LYS A 134 -11.04 9.92 -21.90
C LYS A 134 -9.88 10.75 -21.34
N ALA A 135 -9.76 10.85 -20.02
CA ALA A 135 -8.68 11.60 -19.36
C ALA A 135 -7.32 10.90 -19.49
N TYR A 136 -7.33 9.57 -19.67
CA TYR A 136 -6.13 8.73 -19.70
C TYR A 136 -6.17 7.76 -20.89
N PRO A 137 -5.96 8.27 -22.13
CA PRO A 137 -5.84 7.41 -23.30
C PRO A 137 -4.65 6.44 -23.15
N GLY A 138 -4.73 5.29 -23.82
CA GLY A 138 -3.73 4.23 -23.71
C GLY A 138 -4.37 2.86 -23.61
N TYR A 139 -3.74 1.97 -22.84
CA TYR A 139 -4.06 0.55 -22.83
C TYR A 139 -4.57 0.18 -21.44
N TRP A 140 -5.72 -0.50 -21.39
CA TRP A 140 -6.45 -0.72 -20.16
C TRP A 140 -6.78 -2.20 -19.98
N TRP A 141 -6.40 -2.74 -18.83
CA TRP A 141 -6.98 -3.98 -18.34
C TRP A 141 -8.25 -3.65 -17.54
N ILE A 142 -9.38 -4.14 -18.03
CA ILE A 142 -10.70 -3.99 -17.41
C ILE A 142 -11.33 -5.37 -17.41
N ASP A 143 -11.43 -5.99 -16.24
CA ASP A 143 -11.84 -7.39 -16.12
C ASP A 143 -13.10 -7.71 -16.99
N VAL A 144 -14.15 -6.86 -17.05
CA VAL A 144 -15.45 -7.19 -17.72
C VAL A 144 -15.31 -7.21 -19.23
N LEU A 145 -14.36 -6.44 -19.73
CA LEU A 145 -14.11 -6.28 -21.15
C LEU A 145 -13.04 -7.28 -21.60
N CYS A 146 -12.07 -7.56 -20.74
CA CYS A 146 -10.88 -8.32 -21.09
C CYS A 146 -10.96 -9.81 -20.72
N ALA A 147 -11.73 -10.20 -19.69
CA ALA A 147 -11.98 -11.60 -19.34
C ALA A 147 -13.22 -12.14 -20.09
N ARG A 148 -13.03 -12.64 -21.32
CA ARG A 148 -14.12 -13.01 -22.25
C ARG A 148 -15.01 -14.19 -21.80
N VAL A 149 -14.52 -15.06 -20.93
CA VAL A 149 -15.24 -16.27 -20.50
C VAL A 149 -15.08 -16.49 -19.00
N ASP A 150 -13.85 -16.77 -18.58
CA ASP A 150 -13.43 -16.85 -17.18
C ASP A 150 -12.25 -15.92 -16.98
N THR A 151 -12.17 -15.29 -15.80
CA THR A 151 -11.02 -14.49 -15.40
C THR A 151 -9.75 -15.34 -15.53
N PRO A 152 -8.72 -14.89 -16.24
CA PRO A 152 -7.51 -15.68 -16.48
C PRO A 152 -6.64 -15.67 -15.22
N LEU A 153 -7.06 -16.43 -14.19
CA LEU A 153 -6.55 -16.38 -12.82
C LEU A 153 -5.02 -16.51 -12.74
N VAL A 154 -4.44 -17.32 -13.64
CA VAL A 154 -3.00 -17.60 -13.70
C VAL A 154 -2.17 -16.36 -14.06
N ILE A 155 -2.74 -15.36 -14.75
CA ILE A 155 -2.01 -14.14 -15.14
C ILE A 155 -2.42 -12.89 -14.35
N MET A 156 -3.40 -12.97 -13.44
CA MET A 156 -3.87 -11.81 -12.67
C MET A 156 -2.76 -11.12 -11.90
N GLY A 157 -1.86 -11.90 -11.28
CA GLY A 157 -0.69 -11.35 -10.61
C GLY A 157 0.21 -10.56 -11.56
N SER A 158 0.49 -11.10 -12.75
CA SER A 158 1.32 -10.42 -13.76
C SER A 158 0.64 -9.18 -14.34
N ILE A 159 -0.68 -9.19 -14.49
CA ILE A 159 -1.47 -8.04 -14.95
C ILE A 159 -1.24 -6.85 -14.02
N TYR A 160 -1.50 -7.01 -12.72
CA TYR A 160 -1.36 -5.91 -11.77
C TYR A 160 0.10 -5.52 -11.53
N ARG A 161 1.03 -6.50 -11.46
CA ARG A 161 2.47 -6.19 -11.34
C ARG A 161 3.01 -5.44 -12.56
N SER A 162 2.46 -5.66 -13.75
CA SER A 162 2.88 -4.99 -14.99
C SER A 162 2.16 -3.67 -15.26
N CYS A 163 1.14 -3.34 -14.47
CA CYS A 163 0.36 -2.13 -14.69
C CYS A 163 1.13 -0.91 -14.17
N LYS A 164 0.93 0.24 -14.81
CA LYS A 164 1.57 1.50 -14.41
C LYS A 164 0.77 2.29 -13.40
N THR A 165 -0.54 2.09 -13.41
CA THR A 165 -1.46 2.67 -12.43
C THR A 165 -2.68 1.77 -12.41
N CYS A 166 -3.06 1.33 -11.21
CA CYS A 166 -4.36 0.76 -10.96
C CYS A 166 -5.28 1.85 -10.46
N PHE A 167 -6.43 2.01 -11.10
CA PHE A 167 -7.50 2.87 -10.62
C PHE A 167 -8.52 2.02 -9.89
N ALA A 168 -8.96 2.44 -8.70
CA ALA A 168 -10.02 1.79 -7.95
C ALA A 168 -11.23 2.73 -7.84
N LEU A 169 -12.39 2.27 -8.31
CA LEU A 169 -13.65 3.02 -8.24
C LEU A 169 -14.44 2.56 -7.01
N LEU A 170 -14.35 3.33 -5.93
CA LEU A 170 -14.88 2.96 -4.61
C LEU A 170 -16.28 3.51 -4.35
N ASP A 171 -17.04 2.76 -3.55
CA ASP A 171 -18.35 3.16 -3.03
C ASP A 171 -18.22 4.17 -1.87
N CYS A 172 -17.57 5.29 -2.16
CA CYS A 172 -17.39 6.45 -1.29
C CYS A 172 -17.95 7.71 -1.95
N SER A 173 -18.27 8.73 -1.14
CA SER A 173 -18.74 10.00 -1.68
C SER A 173 -17.60 10.80 -2.31
N ILE A 174 -17.94 11.71 -3.23
CA ILE A 174 -16.95 12.61 -3.82
C ILE A 174 -16.33 13.53 -2.76
N GLU A 175 -17.07 13.92 -1.73
CA GLU A 175 -16.57 14.74 -0.62
C GLU A 175 -15.49 14.00 0.18
N THR A 176 -15.67 12.69 0.42
CA THR A 176 -14.65 11.85 1.05
C THR A 176 -13.36 11.86 0.21
N ILE A 177 -13.47 11.58 -1.10
CA ILE A 177 -12.33 11.58 -2.01
C ILE A 177 -11.65 12.95 -2.08
N HIS A 178 -12.43 14.02 -2.16
CA HIS A 178 -11.91 15.38 -2.24
C HIS A 178 -11.12 15.76 -0.98
N ARG A 179 -11.61 15.42 0.22
CA ARG A 179 -10.89 15.62 1.48
C ARG A 179 -9.59 14.83 1.56
N LEU A 180 -9.59 13.62 1.00
CA LEU A 180 -8.42 12.74 0.97
C LEU A 180 -7.53 12.96 -0.25
N SER A 181 -7.86 13.93 -1.09
CA SER A 181 -7.02 14.27 -2.24
C SER A 181 -5.69 14.83 -1.78
N LYS A 182 -4.63 14.61 -2.58
CA LYS A 182 -3.29 15.15 -2.31
C LYS A 182 -3.34 16.64 -1.96
N ARG A 183 -4.12 17.41 -2.70
CA ARG A 183 -4.26 18.86 -2.52
C ARG A 183 -4.74 19.25 -1.12
N HIS A 184 -5.63 18.46 -0.53
CA HIS A 184 -6.23 18.75 0.78
C HIS A 184 -5.47 18.06 1.92
N LEU A 185 -5.05 16.82 1.71
CA LEU A 185 -4.45 16.01 2.77
C LEU A 185 -2.96 16.29 2.97
N LEU A 186 -2.22 16.70 1.94
CA LEU A 186 -0.79 16.98 2.05
C LEU A 186 -0.49 18.14 3.03
N PRO A 187 -1.21 19.30 2.97
CA PRO A 187 -1.06 20.34 3.99
C PRO A 187 -1.36 19.86 5.41
N THR A 188 -2.42 19.04 5.56
CA THR A 188 -2.79 18.43 6.85
C THR A 188 -1.68 17.54 7.39
N ARG A 189 -1.14 16.64 6.56
CA ARG A 189 0.01 15.80 6.90
C ARG A 189 1.17 16.67 7.38
N ASN A 190 1.55 17.69 6.62
CA ASN A 190 2.70 18.53 6.94
C ASN A 190 2.53 19.31 8.25
N ASP A 191 1.33 19.80 8.56
CA ASP A 191 1.04 20.49 9.83
C ASP A 191 1.12 19.53 11.02
N ILE A 192 0.57 18.32 10.88
CA ILE A 192 0.69 17.26 11.90
C ILE A 192 2.17 16.92 12.14
N PHE A 193 2.94 16.66 11.08
CA PHE A 193 4.36 16.30 11.18
C PHE A 193 5.20 17.43 11.80
N THR A 194 4.93 18.69 11.45
CA THR A 194 5.62 19.84 12.03
C THR A 194 5.36 19.95 13.54
N THR A 195 4.13 19.66 13.96
CA THR A 195 3.76 19.69 15.38
C THR A 195 4.38 18.50 16.14
N LEU A 196 4.38 17.31 15.54
CA LEU A 196 5.07 16.12 16.04
C LEU A 196 6.58 16.35 16.22
N LEU A 197 7.22 17.00 15.24
CA LEU A 197 8.63 17.35 15.30
C LEU A 197 8.94 18.27 16.50
N THR A 198 8.04 19.21 16.80
CA THR A 198 8.17 20.11 17.95
C THR A 198 8.09 19.34 19.27
N LEU A 199 7.17 18.38 19.36
CA LEU A 199 7.06 17.46 20.50
C LEU A 199 8.36 16.65 20.69
N TYR A 200 8.87 16.02 19.64
CA TYR A 200 10.08 15.20 19.75
C TYR A 200 11.32 16.04 20.10
N LYS A 201 11.44 17.27 19.60
CA LYS A 201 12.50 18.21 20.02
C LYS A 201 12.44 18.49 21.52
N ALA A 202 11.24 18.63 22.10
CA ALA A 202 11.08 18.81 23.54
C ALA A 202 11.49 17.56 24.33
N MET A 203 11.08 16.37 23.87
CA MET A 203 11.45 15.08 24.48
C MET A 203 12.96 14.84 24.44
N LEU A 204 13.58 15.05 23.27
CA LEU A 204 15.03 14.96 23.10
C LEU A 204 15.78 15.90 24.03
N LYS A 205 15.30 17.15 24.15
CA LYS A 205 15.90 18.12 25.07
C LYS A 205 15.78 17.66 26.52
N ALA A 206 14.61 17.18 26.94
CA ALA A 206 14.42 16.64 28.29
C ALA A 206 15.37 15.47 28.58
N ALA A 207 15.57 14.58 27.61
CA ALA A 207 16.47 13.44 27.73
C ALA A 207 17.95 13.86 27.77
N ASN A 208 18.37 14.78 26.91
CA ASN A 208 19.76 15.28 26.82
C ASN A 208 20.17 16.12 28.03
N ASP A 209 19.24 16.90 28.58
CA ASP A 209 19.47 17.73 29.77
C ASP A 209 19.36 16.90 31.08
N ASP A 210 19.09 15.59 30.97
CA ASP A 210 18.87 14.63 32.07
C ASP A 210 17.88 15.16 33.12
N LEU A 211 16.76 15.71 32.63
CA LEU A 211 15.73 16.28 33.50
C LEU A 211 15.06 15.19 34.33
N ASP A 212 14.73 15.53 35.58
CA ASP A 212 13.82 14.72 36.39
C ASP A 212 12.41 14.68 35.77
N GLU A 213 11.60 13.69 36.16
CA GLU A 213 10.27 13.46 35.61
C GLU A 213 9.36 14.71 35.65
N SER A 214 9.41 15.50 36.73
CA SER A 214 8.59 16.72 36.84
C SER A 214 9.08 17.83 35.92
N SER A 215 10.40 18.01 35.83
CA SER A 215 11.01 18.99 34.91
C SER A 215 10.79 18.61 33.45
N ALA A 216 10.92 17.32 33.11
CA ALA A 216 10.62 16.78 31.79
C ALA A 216 9.15 16.99 31.43
N PHE A 217 8.23 16.67 32.34
CA PHE A 217 6.80 16.90 32.16
C PHE A 217 6.48 18.36 31.86
N ASN A 218 7.01 19.29 32.65
CA ASN A 218 6.79 20.72 32.44
C ASN A 218 7.35 21.23 31.09
N LEU A 219 8.42 20.63 30.59
CA LEU A 219 9.01 20.98 29.29
C LEU A 219 8.21 20.42 28.11
N VAL A 220 7.76 19.17 28.20
CA VAL A 220 7.15 18.43 27.09
C VAL A 220 5.63 18.63 27.02
N SER A 221 4.94 18.76 28.16
CA SER A 221 3.48 18.86 28.24
C SER A 221 2.86 19.94 27.34
N PRO A 222 3.41 21.17 27.23
CA PRO A 222 2.87 22.16 26.29
C PRO A 222 2.92 21.71 24.83
N ALA A 223 3.98 21.01 24.41
CA ALA A 223 4.11 20.50 23.05
C ALA A 223 3.19 19.30 22.82
N ALA A 224 3.03 18.42 23.82
CA ALA A 224 2.08 17.31 23.77
C ALA A 224 0.62 17.80 23.65
N GLY A 225 0.25 18.82 24.43
CA GLY A 225 -1.08 19.43 24.33
C GLY A 225 -1.34 20.09 22.98
N ALA A 226 -0.35 20.81 22.42
CA ALA A 226 -0.45 21.40 21.09
C ALA A 226 -0.56 20.34 19.97
N TYR A 227 0.18 19.24 20.11
CA TYR A 227 0.07 18.09 19.20
C TYR A 227 -1.32 17.47 19.25
N LEU A 228 -1.85 17.22 20.45
CA LEU A 228 -3.21 16.71 20.59
C LEU A 228 -4.24 17.66 19.97
N GLU A 229 -4.21 18.95 20.33
CA GLU A 229 -5.13 19.96 19.77
C GLU A 229 -5.09 19.96 18.23
N LYS A 230 -3.89 19.81 17.65
CA LYS A 230 -3.73 19.68 16.21
C LYS A 230 -4.41 18.43 15.65
N LEU A 231 -4.21 17.26 16.26
CA LEU A 231 -4.92 16.03 15.86
C LEU A 231 -6.44 16.19 15.98
N MET A 232 -6.92 16.91 17.00
CA MET A 232 -8.35 17.19 17.17
C MET A 232 -8.92 18.12 16.10
N SER A 233 -8.08 18.94 15.47
CA SER A 233 -8.54 19.85 14.42
C SER A 233 -8.83 19.15 13.08
N TYR A 234 -8.38 17.91 12.91
CA TYR A 234 -8.50 17.13 11.67
C TYR A 234 -9.51 15.96 11.76
N GLN A 235 -10.54 16.08 12.60
CA GLN A 235 -11.54 15.02 12.74
C GLN A 235 -12.30 14.72 11.44
N ASP A 236 -12.50 15.72 10.58
CA ASP A 236 -13.17 15.52 9.30
C ASP A 236 -12.32 14.66 8.35
N GLU A 237 -11.00 14.88 8.29
CA GLU A 237 -10.06 14.10 7.49
C GLU A 237 -9.95 12.67 8.03
N ILE A 238 -9.88 12.51 9.36
CA ILE A 238 -9.86 11.20 10.04
C ILE A 238 -11.17 10.44 9.74
N GLN A 239 -12.31 11.12 9.79
CA GLN A 239 -13.60 10.53 9.44
C GLN A 239 -13.64 10.15 7.95
N ALA A 240 -13.09 10.97 7.05
CA ALA A 240 -13.00 10.63 5.64
C ALA A 240 -12.13 9.37 5.41
N MET A 241 -11.00 9.23 6.10
CA MET A 241 -10.18 8.00 6.04
C MET A 241 -10.97 6.78 6.52
N ARG A 242 -11.76 6.95 7.58
CA ARG A 242 -12.64 5.90 8.08
C ARG A 242 -13.70 5.50 7.06
N ASP A 243 -14.34 6.47 6.43
CA ASP A 243 -15.36 6.22 5.41
C ASP A 243 -14.75 5.49 4.21
N LEU A 244 -13.55 5.90 3.79
CA LEU A 244 -12.80 5.25 2.71
C LEU A 244 -12.44 3.79 3.04
N LEU A 245 -11.77 3.55 4.18
CA LEU A 245 -11.36 2.20 4.59
C LEU A 245 -12.58 1.32 5.00
N GLY A 246 -13.72 1.95 5.22
CA GLY A 246 -15.02 1.31 5.43
C GLY A 246 -15.73 0.87 4.15
N CYS A 247 -15.26 1.29 2.97
CA CYS A 247 -15.83 0.88 1.68
C CYS A 247 -15.82 -0.64 1.50
N ARG A 248 -16.82 -1.16 0.78
CA ARG A 248 -16.94 -2.61 0.51
C ARG A 248 -15.77 -3.14 -0.33
N TRP A 249 -15.05 -2.26 -1.02
CA TRP A 249 -13.85 -2.63 -1.74
C TRP A 249 -12.78 -3.24 -0.81
N PHE A 250 -12.54 -2.66 0.37
CA PHE A 250 -11.57 -3.16 1.35
C PHE A 250 -12.05 -4.39 2.13
N SER A 251 -13.32 -4.78 2.01
CA SER A 251 -13.83 -5.98 2.66
C SER A 251 -13.71 -7.24 1.80
N ARG A 252 -13.15 -7.14 0.59
CA ARG A 252 -13.07 -8.25 -0.36
C ARG A 252 -11.65 -8.80 -0.47
N ILE A 253 -11.50 -10.11 -0.57
CA ILE A 253 -10.16 -10.71 -0.75
C ILE A 253 -9.57 -10.42 -2.14
N TRP A 254 -10.41 -10.41 -3.18
CA TRP A 254 -9.97 -10.19 -4.56
C TRP A 254 -9.24 -8.85 -4.79
N THR A 255 -9.60 -7.84 -4.00
CA THR A 255 -9.02 -6.50 -4.13
C THR A 255 -7.63 -6.39 -3.51
N LEU A 256 -7.15 -7.42 -2.79
CA LEU A 256 -5.83 -7.37 -2.16
C LEU A 256 -4.71 -7.34 -3.21
N GLN A 257 -4.77 -8.20 -4.24
CA GLN A 257 -3.80 -8.14 -5.34
C GLN A 257 -3.93 -6.86 -6.18
N GLU A 258 -5.13 -6.26 -6.25
CA GLU A 258 -5.37 -4.98 -6.93
C GLU A 258 -4.81 -3.79 -6.13
N LEU A 259 -4.70 -3.93 -4.82
CA LEU A 259 -4.14 -2.94 -3.90
C LEU A 259 -2.61 -3.01 -3.86
N VAL A 260 -2.07 -4.23 -3.76
CA VAL A 260 -0.69 -4.48 -3.34
C VAL A 260 0.29 -4.61 -4.51
N LEU A 261 -0.15 -5.21 -5.62
CA LEU A 261 0.75 -5.50 -6.74
C LEU A 261 1.04 -4.31 -7.68
N PRO A 262 0.11 -3.37 -7.92
CA PRO A 262 0.41 -2.19 -8.73
C PRO A 262 1.48 -1.31 -8.09
N THR A 263 2.32 -0.69 -8.92
CA THR A 263 3.28 0.33 -8.44
C THR A 263 2.59 1.61 -7.99
N LYS A 264 1.40 1.89 -8.53
CA LYS A 264 0.60 3.07 -8.18
C LYS A 264 -0.86 2.70 -8.10
N LEU A 265 -1.49 3.04 -6.97
CA LEU A 265 -2.94 2.99 -6.81
C LEU A 265 -3.52 4.41 -6.80
N VAL A 266 -4.56 4.62 -7.59
CA VAL A 266 -5.36 5.84 -7.59
C VAL A 266 -6.79 5.50 -7.21
N ILE A 267 -7.32 6.17 -6.21
CA ILE A 267 -8.67 5.93 -5.73
C ILE A 267 -9.60 7.06 -6.16
N LEU A 268 -10.73 6.69 -6.76
CA LEU A 268 -11.78 7.59 -7.24
C LEU A 268 -13.12 7.17 -6.63
N THR A 269 -14.07 8.12 -6.60
CA THR A 269 -15.47 7.76 -6.32
C THR A 269 -16.04 6.98 -7.50
N GLU A 270 -16.92 6.01 -7.21
CA GLU A 270 -17.63 5.29 -8.26
C GLU A 270 -18.77 6.11 -8.89
N SER A 271 -19.26 7.17 -8.23
CA SER A 271 -20.46 7.90 -8.62
C SER A 271 -20.19 9.37 -8.93
N TYR A 272 -19.98 9.70 -10.21
CA TYR A 272 -20.07 11.08 -10.68
C TYR A 272 -21.47 11.40 -11.19
N GLN A 273 -22.01 12.55 -10.78
CA GLN A 273 -23.27 13.06 -11.31
C GLN A 273 -23.05 13.78 -12.64
N ASP A 274 -23.98 13.63 -13.59
CA ASP A 274 -23.90 14.15 -14.98
C ASP A 274 -23.67 15.68 -15.11
N ASN A 275 -23.78 16.44 -14.03
CA ASN A 275 -23.73 17.91 -14.02
C ASN A 275 -22.54 18.51 -13.25
N GLU A 276 -21.63 17.68 -12.72
CA GLU A 276 -20.44 18.18 -12.04
C GLU A 276 -19.26 18.26 -13.02
N ASP A 277 -18.54 19.38 -13.02
CA ASP A 277 -17.27 19.50 -13.73
C ASP A 277 -16.25 18.58 -13.03
N VAL A 278 -16.19 17.33 -13.48
CA VAL A 278 -15.29 16.33 -12.89
C VAL A 278 -13.87 16.62 -13.31
N ASP A 279 -13.02 16.98 -12.34
CA ASP A 279 -11.58 17.03 -12.54
C ASP A 279 -10.96 15.73 -12.02
N ILE A 280 -10.96 14.69 -12.88
CA ILE A 280 -10.39 13.38 -12.54
C ILE A 280 -8.94 13.50 -12.06
N HIS A 281 -8.20 14.53 -12.46
CA HIS A 281 -6.82 14.70 -12.01
C HIS A 281 -6.72 15.27 -10.60
N GLN A 282 -7.71 16.02 -10.13
CA GLN A 282 -7.71 16.63 -8.79
C GLN A 282 -8.51 15.80 -7.78
N ASP A 283 -9.54 15.10 -8.23
CA ASP A 283 -10.44 14.31 -7.37
C ASP A 283 -9.93 12.87 -7.20
N GLN A 284 -8.67 12.74 -6.78
CA GLN A 284 -7.99 11.46 -6.55
C GLN A 284 -7.50 11.39 -5.10
N ALA A 285 -7.90 10.35 -4.37
CA ALA A 285 -7.28 10.05 -3.09
C ALA A 285 -5.96 9.29 -3.32
N GLU A 286 -4.89 9.77 -2.67
CA GLU A 286 -3.57 9.12 -2.69
C GLU A 286 -3.40 8.30 -1.42
N PHE A 287 -3.32 6.98 -1.59
CA PHE A 287 -3.31 6.03 -0.47
C PHE A 287 -2.06 6.15 0.41
N ASP A 288 -0.92 6.54 -0.18
CA ASP A 288 0.34 6.74 0.55
C ASP A 288 0.25 7.87 1.58
N ILE A 289 -0.39 8.99 1.24
CA ILE A 289 -0.57 10.12 2.17
C ILE A 289 -1.53 9.72 3.30
N ILE A 290 -2.56 8.94 2.99
CA ILE A 290 -3.47 8.40 4.01
C ILE A 290 -2.70 7.51 4.98
N ASN A 291 -1.83 6.65 4.44
CA ASN A 291 -0.97 5.78 5.23
C ASN A 291 -0.06 6.57 6.17
N ASP A 292 0.62 7.60 5.65
CA ASP A 292 1.48 8.50 6.45
C ASP A 292 0.73 9.11 7.64
N VAL A 293 -0.48 9.62 7.39
CA VAL A 293 -1.28 10.23 8.45
C VAL A 293 -1.72 9.19 9.48
N ILE A 294 -2.18 8.00 9.05
CA ILE A 294 -2.55 6.93 9.99
C ILE A 294 -1.34 6.53 10.85
N ASN A 295 -0.15 6.36 10.26
CA ASN A 295 1.08 6.05 11.01
C ASN A 295 1.35 7.06 12.13
N VAL A 296 1.22 8.36 11.82
CA VAL A 296 1.46 9.41 12.81
C VAL A 296 0.38 9.48 13.88
N LEU A 297 -0.87 9.14 13.55
CA LEU A 297 -1.94 9.06 14.53
C LEU A 297 -1.70 7.98 15.60
N GLN A 298 -0.92 6.93 15.29
CA GLN A 298 -0.58 5.83 16.20
C GLN A 298 0.52 6.16 17.22
N ILE A 299 1.14 7.34 17.14
CA ILE A 299 2.20 7.74 18.08
C ILE A 299 1.55 8.02 19.44
N GLU A 300 1.91 7.25 20.46
CA GLU A 300 1.31 7.31 21.81
C GLU A 300 2.25 7.93 22.86
N GLU A 301 3.51 8.17 22.52
CA GLU A 301 4.56 8.61 23.46
C GLU A 301 4.25 9.96 24.11
N PHE A 302 3.40 10.77 23.49
CA PHE A 302 2.99 12.08 24.02
C PHE A 302 1.96 11.99 25.15
N VAL A 303 1.25 10.86 25.27
CA VAL A 303 0.12 10.67 26.19
C VAL A 303 0.56 10.78 27.65
N ASP A 304 1.78 10.33 27.95
CA ASP A 304 2.40 10.43 29.28
C ASP A 304 2.60 11.89 29.73
N TYR A 305 2.63 12.83 28.78
CA TYR A 305 2.84 14.25 29.03
C TYR A 305 1.54 15.08 29.02
N LEU A 306 0.38 14.43 28.88
CA LEU A 306 -0.93 15.06 29.05
C LEU A 306 -1.35 15.09 30.51
N ASP A 307 -2.14 16.09 30.90
CA ASP A 307 -2.85 16.06 32.18
C ASP A 307 -3.95 14.98 32.20
N ASP A 308 -4.30 14.50 33.40
CA ASP A 308 -5.24 13.39 33.58
C ASP A 308 -6.58 13.60 32.84
N ALA A 309 -7.12 14.82 32.86
CA ALA A 309 -8.41 15.09 32.25
C ALA A 309 -8.32 15.01 30.72
N THR A 310 -7.27 15.59 30.14
CA THR A 310 -7.00 15.55 28.70
C THR A 310 -6.67 14.12 28.23
N ARG A 311 -5.85 13.39 28.98
CA ARG A 311 -5.53 11.98 28.71
C ARG A 311 -6.79 11.12 28.64
N MET A 312 -7.67 11.26 29.63
CA MET A 312 -8.93 10.50 29.65
C MET A 312 -9.83 10.78 28.45
N VAL A 313 -9.84 12.01 27.93
CA VAL A 313 -10.58 12.35 26.71
C VAL A 313 -9.93 11.71 25.49
N TYR A 314 -8.60 11.82 25.37
CA TYR A 314 -7.83 11.20 24.28
C TYR A 314 -8.05 9.68 24.21
N GLU A 315 -7.86 8.97 25.33
CA GLU A 315 -8.03 7.51 25.42
C GLU A 315 -9.45 7.07 25.09
N ARG A 316 -10.47 7.86 25.47
CA ARG A 316 -11.87 7.51 25.23
C ARG A 316 -12.29 7.76 23.78
N GLU A 317 -11.88 8.87 23.20
CA GLU A 317 -12.44 9.37 21.94
C GLU A 317 -11.55 9.09 20.72
N HIS A 318 -10.23 9.08 20.90
CA HIS A 318 -9.28 9.00 19.79
C HIS A 318 -8.66 7.63 19.62
N VAL A 319 -8.19 7.01 20.71
CA VAL A 319 -7.52 5.69 20.65
C VAL A 319 -8.37 4.65 19.89
N PRO A 320 -9.67 4.45 20.17
CA PRO A 320 -10.45 3.44 19.45
C PRO A 320 -10.60 3.73 17.95
N MET A 321 -10.59 4.99 17.55
CA MET A 321 -10.65 5.40 16.15
C MET A 321 -9.33 5.11 15.44
N VAL A 322 -8.21 5.49 16.06
CA VAL A 322 -6.86 5.28 15.54
C VAL A 322 -6.54 3.79 15.45
N GLU A 323 -6.83 3.02 16.50
CA GLU A 323 -6.67 1.56 16.51
C GLU A 323 -7.47 0.91 15.37
N TRP A 324 -8.71 1.37 15.14
CA TRP A 324 -9.52 0.87 14.04
C TRP A 324 -8.91 1.20 12.67
N LEU A 325 -8.43 2.45 12.48
CA LEU A 325 -7.80 2.87 11.23
C LEU A 325 -6.51 2.09 10.97
N ALA A 326 -5.67 1.94 11.98
CA ALA A 326 -4.45 1.14 11.93
C ALA A 326 -4.74 -0.31 11.56
N GLN A 327 -5.62 -0.97 12.32
CA GLN A 327 -6.01 -2.35 12.05
C GLN A 327 -6.58 -2.51 10.62
N LYS A 328 -7.38 -1.54 10.17
CA LYS A 328 -7.91 -1.55 8.81
C LYS A 328 -6.81 -1.40 7.78
N ARG A 329 -5.92 -0.42 7.93
CA ARG A 329 -4.75 -0.23 7.07
C ARG A 329 -3.89 -1.49 7.00
N ASP A 330 -3.55 -2.09 8.14
CA ASP A 330 -2.68 -3.28 8.18
C ASP A 330 -3.33 -4.45 7.42
N SER A 331 -4.65 -4.64 7.56
CA SER A 331 -5.41 -5.62 6.77
C SER A 331 -5.50 -5.33 5.25
N CYS A 332 -4.93 -4.20 4.81
CA CYS A 332 -4.90 -3.73 3.44
C CYS A 332 -3.50 -3.72 2.83
N LEU A 333 -2.44 -3.43 3.60
CA LEU A 333 -1.15 -2.99 3.03
C LEU A 333 -0.01 -4.01 3.01
N GLU A 334 -0.23 -5.25 3.41
CA GLU A 334 0.89 -6.20 3.42
C GLU A 334 1.20 -6.81 2.05
N GLY A 335 2.50 -6.91 1.77
CA GLY A 335 3.06 -7.65 0.65
C GLY A 335 3.53 -6.91 -0.61
N PRO A 336 3.58 -5.56 -0.72
CA PRO A 336 4.03 -4.93 -1.97
C PRO A 336 5.48 -5.31 -2.31
N TYR A 337 6.25 -5.68 -1.28
CA TYR A 337 7.64 -6.09 -1.40
C TYR A 337 7.87 -7.60 -1.53
N ILE A 338 6.85 -8.47 -1.47
CA ILE A 338 7.05 -9.93 -1.65
C ILE A 338 7.74 -10.23 -2.98
N CYS A 339 7.39 -9.45 -4.00
CA CYS A 339 7.94 -9.59 -5.33
C CYS A 339 9.19 -8.71 -5.57
N SER A 340 9.65 -7.94 -4.59
CA SER A 340 10.81 -7.06 -4.73
C SER A 340 12.08 -7.86 -4.99
N GLU A 341 12.74 -7.61 -6.12
CA GLU A 341 13.97 -8.30 -6.45
C GLU A 341 15.16 -7.86 -5.59
N ASP A 342 15.09 -6.66 -5.03
CA ASP A 342 16.13 -6.05 -4.18
C ASP A 342 16.21 -6.64 -2.79
N LEU A 343 15.16 -7.34 -2.36
CA LEU A 343 15.14 -8.05 -1.10
C LEU A 343 15.93 -9.34 -1.22
N THR A 344 16.73 -9.62 -0.19
CA THR A 344 17.30 -10.94 0.01
C THR A 344 16.18 -11.98 0.11
N MET A 345 16.50 -13.24 -0.18
CA MET A 345 15.51 -14.32 -0.07
C MET A 345 14.92 -14.43 1.35
N VAL A 346 15.74 -14.16 2.37
CA VAL A 346 15.33 -14.10 3.79
C VAL A 346 14.29 -13.00 4.00
N ALA A 347 14.55 -11.78 3.53
CA ALA A 347 13.61 -10.69 3.64
C ALA A 347 12.32 -10.94 2.85
N ARG A 348 12.37 -11.61 1.70
CA ARG A 348 11.14 -12.01 0.99
C ARG A 348 10.31 -13.03 1.76
N LEU A 349 10.94 -13.98 2.45
CA LEU A 349 10.25 -14.93 3.32
C LEU A 349 9.58 -14.21 4.49
N ASP A 350 10.26 -13.25 5.11
CA ASP A 350 9.71 -12.38 6.13
C ASP A 350 8.46 -11.61 5.64
N GLN A 351 8.52 -11.02 4.44
CA GLN A 351 7.36 -10.38 3.84
C GLN A 351 6.21 -11.34 3.52
N ILE A 352 6.50 -12.61 3.21
CA ILE A 352 5.46 -13.63 3.08
C ILE A 352 4.83 -13.89 4.45
N GLN A 353 5.60 -13.96 5.53
CA GLN A 353 5.06 -14.09 6.89
C GLN A 353 4.11 -12.93 7.21
N ASP A 354 4.52 -11.69 6.96
CA ASP A 354 3.70 -10.50 7.19
C ASP A 354 2.34 -10.59 6.46
N VAL A 355 2.34 -11.08 5.22
CA VAL A 355 1.09 -11.31 4.48
C VAL A 355 0.22 -12.38 5.14
N PHE A 356 0.78 -13.51 5.57
CA PHE A 356 -0.03 -14.53 6.24
C PHE A 356 -0.55 -14.07 7.62
N ASP A 357 0.23 -13.29 8.37
CA ASP A 357 -0.19 -12.70 9.64
C ASP A 357 -1.33 -11.68 9.42
N SER A 358 -1.25 -10.88 8.36
CA SER A 358 -2.34 -9.98 7.97
C SER A 358 -3.59 -10.71 7.50
N LEU A 359 -3.45 -11.78 6.72
CA LEU A 359 -4.58 -12.64 6.33
C LEU A 359 -5.21 -13.30 7.56
N ALA A 360 -4.40 -13.75 8.53
CA ALA A 360 -4.85 -14.36 9.77
C ALA A 360 -5.73 -13.41 10.62
N GLY A 361 -5.47 -12.09 10.57
CA GLY A 361 -6.29 -11.07 11.23
C GLY A 361 -7.42 -10.49 10.36
N SER A 362 -7.50 -10.85 9.08
CA SER A 362 -8.32 -10.13 8.11
C SER A 362 -9.81 -10.49 8.18
N PRO A 363 -10.72 -9.50 8.30
CA PRO A 363 -12.17 -9.73 8.23
C PRO A 363 -12.70 -9.81 6.80
N ARG A 364 -11.83 -9.82 5.79
CA ARG A 364 -12.22 -9.86 4.37
C ARG A 364 -13.03 -11.10 4.05
N THR A 365 -13.93 -10.98 3.09
CA THR A 365 -14.83 -12.05 2.64
C THR A 365 -14.80 -12.17 1.12
N CYS A 366 -15.48 -13.20 0.61
CA CYS A 366 -15.73 -13.38 -0.81
C CYS A 366 -17.16 -13.91 -1.04
N MET A 367 -17.63 -13.81 -2.28
CA MET A 367 -18.91 -14.40 -2.70
C MET A 367 -18.75 -15.85 -3.17
N ASP A 368 -17.63 -16.15 -3.83
CA ASP A 368 -17.22 -17.50 -4.22
C ASP A 368 -16.12 -17.96 -3.25
N PRO A 369 -16.33 -19.04 -2.45
CA PRO A 369 -15.32 -19.55 -1.53
C PRO A 369 -13.98 -19.89 -2.18
N LEU A 370 -13.95 -20.16 -3.48
CA LEU A 370 -12.69 -20.40 -4.22
C LEU A 370 -11.80 -19.14 -4.26
N ASP A 371 -12.40 -17.95 -4.15
CA ASP A 371 -11.67 -16.68 -4.17
C ASP A 371 -10.81 -16.46 -2.92
N TYR A 372 -11.01 -17.20 -1.84
CA TYR A 372 -10.08 -17.19 -0.72
C TYR A 372 -8.67 -17.57 -1.19
N VAL A 373 -8.56 -18.54 -2.11
CA VAL A 373 -7.29 -18.94 -2.73
C VAL A 373 -6.93 -18.02 -3.89
N TYR A 374 -7.84 -17.83 -4.84
CA TYR A 374 -7.52 -17.11 -6.08
C TYR A 374 -7.21 -15.62 -5.85
N GLY A 375 -7.76 -15.00 -4.81
CA GLY A 375 -7.52 -13.59 -4.48
C GLY A 375 -6.09 -13.29 -4.03
N ILE A 376 -5.29 -14.32 -3.69
CA ILE A 376 -3.92 -14.15 -3.19
C ILE A 376 -2.84 -14.85 -4.05
N LEU A 377 -3.21 -15.60 -5.09
CA LEU A 377 -2.23 -16.34 -5.91
C LEU A 377 -1.21 -15.41 -6.56
N GLY A 378 -1.65 -14.24 -7.01
CA GLY A 378 -0.78 -13.23 -7.60
C GLY A 378 0.27 -12.69 -6.62
N LEU A 379 -0.08 -12.57 -5.33
CA LEU A 379 0.82 -12.12 -4.27
C LEU A 379 1.93 -13.15 -4.01
N LEU A 380 1.57 -14.43 -4.06
CA LEU A 380 2.47 -15.55 -3.77
C LEU A 380 3.20 -16.09 -5.01
N ASN A 381 2.94 -15.50 -6.19
CA ASN A 381 3.42 -15.95 -7.49
C ASN A 381 3.15 -17.45 -7.74
N LEU A 382 1.93 -17.89 -7.41
CA LEU A 382 1.48 -19.28 -7.58
C LEU A 382 0.60 -19.41 -8.84
N ASN A 383 0.79 -20.52 -9.58
CA ASN A 383 0.12 -20.76 -10.84
C ASN A 383 -0.84 -21.95 -10.71
N ILE A 384 -2.04 -21.68 -10.21
CA ILE A 384 -3.10 -22.68 -10.07
C ILE A 384 -4.21 -22.38 -11.09
N PRO A 385 -4.50 -23.30 -12.02
CA PRO A 385 -5.61 -23.10 -12.97
C PRO A 385 -6.96 -23.09 -12.24
N ARG A 386 -8.01 -22.61 -12.90
CA ARG A 386 -9.37 -22.68 -12.37
C ARG A 386 -9.77 -24.16 -12.13
N LEU A 387 -10.20 -24.44 -10.91
CA LEU A 387 -10.74 -25.70 -10.42
C LEU A 387 -12.12 -25.45 -9.82
N ASP A 388 -13.10 -26.30 -10.15
CA ASP A 388 -14.49 -26.17 -9.68
C ASP A 388 -14.71 -26.75 -8.27
N ASN A 389 -13.73 -27.50 -7.75
CA ASN A 389 -13.86 -28.19 -6.46
C ASN A 389 -12.97 -27.51 -5.42
N ALA A 390 -13.61 -26.95 -4.38
CA ALA A 390 -12.93 -26.22 -3.31
C ALA A 390 -11.92 -27.06 -2.53
N ASP A 391 -12.24 -28.32 -2.20
CA ASP A 391 -11.32 -29.22 -1.49
C ASP A 391 -10.08 -29.55 -2.33
N HIS A 392 -10.26 -29.75 -3.64
CA HIS A 392 -9.16 -30.01 -4.56
C HIS A 392 -8.30 -28.75 -4.76
N LEU A 393 -8.93 -27.59 -4.91
CA LEU A 393 -8.23 -26.31 -5.00
C LEU A 393 -7.38 -26.05 -3.76
N TRP A 394 -7.95 -26.20 -2.58
CA TRP A 394 -7.25 -25.96 -1.32
C TRP A 394 -6.04 -26.87 -1.14
N ARG A 395 -6.17 -28.18 -1.43
CA ARG A 395 -5.04 -29.12 -1.37
C ARG A 395 -3.95 -28.79 -2.39
N THR A 396 -4.35 -28.39 -3.59
CA THR A 396 -3.40 -27.95 -4.64
C THR A 396 -2.66 -26.70 -4.19
N PHE A 397 -3.36 -25.75 -3.58
CA PHE A 397 -2.77 -24.54 -3.00
C PHE A 397 -1.73 -24.86 -1.92
N LEU A 398 -2.07 -25.69 -0.93
CA LEU A 398 -1.15 -26.07 0.13
C LEU A 398 0.12 -26.74 -0.42
N SER A 399 -0.04 -27.67 -1.38
CA SER A 399 1.10 -28.35 -2.00
C SER A 399 2.00 -27.37 -2.77
N GLN A 400 1.42 -26.46 -3.56
CA GLN A 400 2.22 -25.49 -4.31
C GLN A 400 2.88 -24.44 -3.39
N LEU A 401 2.21 -24.05 -2.30
CA LEU A 401 2.77 -23.17 -1.28
C LEU A 401 3.98 -23.83 -0.59
N GLU A 402 3.85 -25.10 -0.19
CA GLU A 402 4.93 -25.87 0.41
C GLU A 402 6.14 -25.98 -0.54
N ASP A 403 5.91 -26.37 -1.79
CA ASP A 403 6.97 -26.47 -2.81
C ASP A 403 7.66 -25.13 -3.03
N ARG A 404 6.88 -24.03 -3.06
CA ARG A 404 7.40 -22.67 -3.25
C ARG A 404 8.26 -22.23 -2.08
N LEU A 405 7.80 -22.41 -0.85
CA LEU A 405 8.54 -22.05 0.36
C LEU A 405 9.82 -22.89 0.50
N ALA A 406 9.75 -24.18 0.21
CA ALA A 406 10.93 -25.06 0.19
C ALA A 406 11.97 -24.58 -0.82
N GLN A 407 11.54 -24.20 -2.03
CA GLN A 407 12.44 -23.63 -3.04
C GLN A 407 13.09 -22.33 -2.54
N MET A 408 12.31 -21.41 -1.97
CA MET A 408 12.82 -20.14 -1.46
C MET A 408 13.84 -20.35 -0.32
N VAL A 409 13.58 -21.26 0.62
CA VAL A 409 14.54 -21.60 1.68
C VAL A 409 15.83 -22.20 1.09
N ASN A 410 15.72 -23.08 0.09
CA ASN A 410 16.88 -23.67 -0.57
C ASN A 410 17.70 -22.65 -1.39
N ASP A 411 17.08 -21.56 -1.83
CA ASP A 411 17.73 -20.47 -2.57
C ASP A 411 18.48 -19.48 -1.66
N ILE A 412 18.41 -19.63 -0.33
CA ILE A 412 19.23 -18.85 0.61
C ILE A 412 20.69 -19.25 0.44
N THR A 413 21.51 -18.34 -0.09
CA THR A 413 22.93 -18.58 -0.38
C THR A 413 23.88 -18.15 0.73
N ALA A 414 23.38 -17.45 1.76
CA ALA A 414 24.20 -16.96 2.86
C ALA A 414 24.63 -18.09 3.80
N GLU A 415 25.93 -18.17 4.09
CA GLU A 415 26.48 -19.17 5.01
C GLU A 415 25.98 -18.99 6.45
N ASP A 416 25.67 -20.10 7.10
CA ASP A 416 25.08 -20.20 8.45
C ASP A 416 23.80 -19.36 8.66
N VAL A 417 23.01 -19.14 7.60
CA VAL A 417 21.67 -18.57 7.73
C VAL A 417 20.67 -19.71 7.62
N HIS A 418 19.85 -19.87 8.66
CA HIS A 418 18.81 -20.88 8.71
C HIS A 418 17.45 -20.23 8.85
N VAL A 419 16.59 -20.53 7.89
CA VAL A 419 15.16 -20.24 7.92
C VAL A 419 14.44 -21.57 7.75
N SER A 420 13.48 -21.85 8.61
CA SER A 420 12.57 -22.99 8.45
C SER A 420 11.13 -22.51 8.41
N PHE A 421 10.24 -23.32 7.83
CA PHE A 421 8.82 -23.03 7.82
C PHE A 421 8.02 -24.26 8.23
N THR A 422 6.84 -24.01 8.79
CA THR A 422 5.87 -25.04 9.14
C THR A 422 4.50 -24.65 8.61
N LEU A 423 3.89 -25.53 7.83
CA LEU A 423 2.46 -25.46 7.52
C LEU A 423 1.67 -26.23 8.59
N SER A 424 0.60 -25.63 9.10
CA SER A 424 -0.22 -26.27 10.13
C SER A 424 -0.81 -27.59 9.66
N ALA A 425 -0.70 -28.64 10.49
CA ALA A 425 -1.31 -29.93 10.19
C ALA A 425 -2.85 -29.84 10.05
N SER A 426 -3.49 -28.91 10.78
CA SER A 426 -4.94 -28.68 10.67
C SER A 426 -5.35 -27.96 9.39
N ALA A 427 -4.39 -27.42 8.61
CA ALA A 427 -4.69 -26.76 7.34
C ALA A 427 -5.41 -27.70 6.37
N HIS A 428 -5.09 -29.00 6.38
CA HIS A 428 -5.74 -29.98 5.51
C HIS A 428 -7.22 -30.22 5.83
N ASP A 429 -7.68 -29.85 7.02
CA ASP A 429 -9.06 -30.00 7.47
C ASP A 429 -9.94 -28.79 7.12
N ILE A 430 -9.35 -27.68 6.67
CA ILE A 430 -10.07 -26.46 6.32
C ILE A 430 -11.01 -26.71 5.14
N LYS A 431 -12.26 -26.27 5.30
CA LYS A 431 -13.30 -26.29 4.28
C LYS A 431 -13.61 -24.88 3.82
N LEU A 432 -13.12 -24.49 2.65
CA LEU A 432 -13.32 -23.14 2.11
C LEU A 432 -14.80 -22.74 2.08
N ASN A 433 -15.69 -23.67 1.73
CA ASN A 433 -17.14 -23.43 1.66
C ASN A 433 -17.80 -23.15 3.02
N GLU A 434 -17.13 -23.44 4.13
CA GLU A 434 -17.64 -23.21 5.50
C GLU A 434 -17.04 -21.94 6.12
N ALA A 435 -15.96 -21.41 5.53
CA ALA A 435 -15.25 -20.25 6.04
C ALA A 435 -16.03 -18.95 5.79
N LYS A 436 -16.20 -18.16 6.84
CA LYS A 436 -16.94 -16.89 6.80
C LYS A 436 -16.10 -15.70 6.34
N ASN A 437 -14.79 -15.80 6.54
CA ASN A 437 -13.82 -14.76 6.20
C ASN A 437 -12.43 -15.36 6.01
N VAL A 438 -11.49 -14.52 5.58
CA VAL A 438 -10.09 -14.85 5.33
C VAL A 438 -9.39 -15.34 6.61
N SER A 439 -9.65 -14.73 7.77
CA SER A 439 -9.07 -15.16 9.05
C SER A 439 -9.38 -16.64 9.35
N GLU A 440 -10.61 -17.11 9.13
CA GLU A 440 -10.96 -18.53 9.34
C GLU A 440 -10.22 -19.51 8.40
N VAL A 441 -9.66 -19.02 7.28
CA VAL A 441 -8.88 -19.82 6.31
C VAL A 441 -7.38 -19.78 6.60
N TYR A 442 -6.85 -18.62 7.00
CA TYR A 442 -5.41 -18.38 7.05
C TYR A 442 -4.82 -18.29 8.46
N ASN A 443 -5.66 -18.17 9.50
CA ASN A 443 -5.19 -18.07 10.87
C ASN A 443 -4.37 -19.30 11.30
N GLY A 444 -3.11 -19.06 11.68
CA GLY A 444 -2.17 -20.10 12.08
C GLY A 444 -1.78 -21.05 10.95
N LEU A 445 -1.97 -20.68 9.69
CA LEU A 445 -1.67 -21.54 8.55
C LEU A 445 -0.16 -21.77 8.36
N LEU A 446 0.62 -20.69 8.43
CA LEU A 446 2.06 -20.68 8.18
C LEU A 446 2.79 -20.10 9.39
N THR A 447 3.92 -20.68 9.73
CA THR A 447 4.90 -20.10 10.64
C THR A 447 6.28 -20.19 10.00
N LEU A 448 7.04 -19.10 10.03
CA LEU A 448 8.42 -19.03 9.61
C LEU A 448 9.28 -18.79 10.85
N ASP A 449 10.35 -19.58 10.97
CA ASP A 449 11.32 -19.48 12.05
C ASP A 449 12.65 -18.98 11.47
N PHE A 450 13.09 -17.82 11.95
CA PHE A 450 14.36 -17.19 11.56
C PHE A 450 15.38 -17.35 12.68
N ASP A 451 16.58 -17.84 12.36
CA ASP A 451 17.68 -17.77 13.32
C ASP A 451 18.17 -16.32 13.53
N GLU A 452 19.06 -16.11 14.52
CA GLU A 452 19.55 -14.79 14.87
C GLU A 452 20.21 -14.04 13.69
N ARG A 453 20.87 -14.77 12.77
CA ARG A 453 21.52 -14.15 11.60
C ARG A 453 20.51 -13.77 10.54
N ALA A 454 19.51 -14.62 10.31
CA ALA A 454 18.40 -14.34 9.41
C ALA A 454 17.63 -13.10 9.87
N LEU A 455 17.34 -12.99 11.18
CA LEU A 455 16.71 -11.80 11.76
C LEU A 455 17.58 -10.54 11.56
N ALA A 456 18.90 -10.63 11.73
CA ALA A 456 19.78 -9.50 11.45
C ALA A 456 19.75 -9.06 9.97
N ILE A 457 19.58 -10.00 9.04
CA ILE A 457 19.39 -9.69 7.61
C ILE A 457 18.04 -9.00 7.38
N VAL A 458 16.95 -9.52 7.97
CA VAL A 458 15.61 -8.91 7.89
C VAL A 458 15.65 -7.48 8.41
N LEU A 459 16.27 -7.24 9.57
CA LEU A 459 16.39 -5.91 10.16
C LEU A 459 17.17 -4.96 9.25
N LYS A 460 18.30 -5.41 8.70
CA LYS A 460 19.11 -4.62 7.78
C LYS A 460 18.38 -4.29 6.48
N ASP A 461 17.65 -5.24 5.91
CA ASP A 461 16.85 -5.02 4.71
C ASP A 461 15.64 -4.10 5.01
N SER A 462 15.05 -4.20 6.20
CA SER A 462 13.99 -3.30 6.67
C SER A 462 14.48 -1.87 6.87
N GLU A 463 15.67 -1.67 7.44
CA GLU A 463 16.32 -0.35 7.50
C GLU A 463 16.60 0.21 6.10
N LYS A 464 17.07 -0.64 5.17
CA LYS A 464 17.27 -0.25 3.78
C LYS A 464 15.94 0.19 3.15
N ARG A 465 14.84 -0.54 3.40
CA ARG A 465 13.49 -0.18 2.93
C ARG A 465 13.00 1.13 3.52
N ALA A 466 13.16 1.35 4.83
CA ALA A 466 12.77 2.62 5.46
C ALA A 466 13.46 3.82 4.80
N ARG A 467 14.69 3.63 4.29
CA ARG A 467 15.43 4.65 3.52
C ARG A 467 15.04 4.75 2.04
N MET A 468 14.32 3.76 1.50
CA MET A 468 13.87 3.67 0.10
C MET A 468 12.36 3.88 -0.07
N ALA A 469 11.61 4.04 1.03
CA ALA A 469 10.18 4.34 0.97
C ALA A 469 9.96 5.64 0.18
N PRO A 470 8.87 5.73 -0.62
CA PRO A 470 8.67 6.79 -1.59
C PRO A 470 8.89 8.16 -0.96
N HIS A 471 9.95 8.84 -1.41
CA HIS A 471 10.26 10.16 -0.91
C HIS A 471 9.20 11.14 -1.36
N PRO A 472 8.84 12.10 -0.50
CA PRO A 472 7.76 13.00 -0.81
C PRO A 472 8.11 13.92 -1.99
N ASP A 473 7.08 14.28 -2.77
CA ASP A 473 7.22 14.98 -4.05
C ASP A 473 7.83 16.39 -3.99
N SER A 474 8.13 16.91 -2.78
CA SER A 474 8.69 18.24 -2.57
C SER A 474 9.92 18.25 -1.66
N VAL A 475 10.81 19.23 -1.90
CA VAL A 475 12.04 19.46 -1.11
C VAL A 475 11.72 19.74 0.36
N GLU A 476 10.59 20.39 0.64
CA GLU A 476 10.14 20.72 1.99
C GLU A 476 9.73 19.47 2.78
N ASP A 477 9.02 18.56 2.11
CA ASP A 477 8.62 17.29 2.71
C ASP A 477 9.83 16.37 2.96
N LEU A 478 10.82 16.40 2.05
CA LEU A 478 12.07 15.65 2.19
C LEU A 478 12.86 16.14 3.42
N ALA A 479 12.88 17.45 3.65
CA ALA A 479 13.54 18.03 4.82
C ALA A 479 12.85 17.60 6.12
N ILE A 480 11.51 17.60 6.16
CA ILE A 480 10.74 17.18 7.34
C ILE A 480 10.93 15.68 7.61
N SER A 481 10.86 14.84 6.58
CA SER A 481 11.04 13.38 6.71
C SER A 481 12.44 13.03 7.19
N ASN A 482 13.49 13.60 6.59
CA ASN A 482 14.87 13.36 7.02
C ASN A 482 15.11 13.85 8.45
N GLU A 483 14.60 15.04 8.81
CA GLU A 483 14.75 15.56 10.16
C GLU A 483 14.02 14.67 11.20
N LEU A 484 12.85 14.13 10.84
CA LEU A 484 12.12 13.18 11.68
C LEU A 484 12.90 11.87 11.86
N CYS A 485 13.42 11.28 10.77
CA CYS A 485 14.24 10.07 10.82
C CYS A 485 15.49 10.27 11.68
N ASP A 486 16.24 11.36 11.48
CA ASP A 486 17.43 11.69 12.27
C ASP A 486 17.11 11.84 13.77
N ILE A 487 15.94 12.40 14.09
CA ILE A 487 15.45 12.56 15.45
C ILE A 487 15.04 11.24 16.07
N ILE A 488 14.34 10.38 15.32
CA ILE A 488 13.94 9.04 15.77
C ILE A 488 15.20 8.19 16.04
N ASP A 489 16.18 8.21 15.14
CA ASP A 489 17.44 7.50 15.33
C ASP A 489 18.19 8.01 16.57
N SER A 490 18.23 9.34 16.76
CA SER A 490 18.85 9.97 17.93
C SER A 490 18.12 9.60 19.24
N LEU A 491 16.79 9.52 19.23
CA LEU A 491 15.98 9.09 20.37
C LEU A 491 16.23 7.63 20.71
N SER A 492 16.23 6.76 19.70
CA SER A 492 16.50 5.32 19.86
C SER A 492 17.87 5.08 20.49
N ASP A 493 18.89 5.80 20.03
CA ASP A 493 20.24 5.77 20.59
C ASP A 493 20.28 6.19 22.07
N VAL A 494 19.56 7.26 22.43
CA VAL A 494 19.51 7.77 23.80
C VAL A 494 18.77 6.80 24.72
N LEU A 495 17.63 6.26 24.28
CA LEU A 495 16.84 5.29 25.04
C LEU A 495 17.61 3.98 25.25
N THR A 496 18.30 3.48 24.22
CA THR A 496 19.14 2.27 24.30
C THR A 496 20.31 2.46 25.26
N LYS A 497 20.94 3.65 25.28
CA LYS A 497 21.98 3.99 26.26
C LYS A 497 21.44 4.04 27.69
N LYS A 498 20.22 4.54 27.91
CA LYS A 498 19.61 4.52 29.25
C LYS A 498 19.27 3.09 29.71
N ALA A 499 18.78 2.23 28.82
CA ALA A 499 18.44 0.85 29.13
C ALA A 499 19.66 -0.05 29.46
N THR A 500 20.86 0.32 29.01
CA THR A 500 22.10 -0.45 29.25
C THR A 500 22.88 0.00 30.49
N VAL A 501 22.48 1.13 31.11
CA VAL A 501 23.18 1.73 32.27
C VAL A 501 22.37 1.58 33.58
N GLY A 502 21.08 1.22 33.50
CA GLY A 502 20.26 0.79 34.64
C GLY A 502 20.27 -0.72 34.82
#